data_AF-E5BDV5-F1
#
_entry.id   AF-E5BDV5-F1
#
_cell.length_a   1.000
_cell.length_b   1.000
_cell.length_c   1.000
_cell.angle_alpha   90.00
_cell.angle_beta   90.00
_cell.angle_gamma   90.00
#
_symmetry.space_group_name_H-M   'P 1'
#
loop_
_entity.id
_entity.type
_entity.pdbx_description
1 polymer ?
#
loop_
_entity_poly.entity_id
_entity_poly.type
_entity_poly.pdbx_seq_one_letter_code
_entity_poly.pdbx_strand_id
1 'polypeptide(L)'
;MARKVVFDRERIIEKAFKMLKKEGMEAITARKLGDYMNASPAPIYNSFRSMEELKEVLVEKAKALFLDYIQNNRTELPFLNMGLGFCIFAKEESNLFRNIFLNPNIEGNIIEQFREISQQEIIKDSRFDNISEDRRTEIFFDCLDLCSRTSKFYCLRTNCCNRSRVN
;
A
#
# COMPACT_ATOMS: atom_id res chain seq x y z
N MET A 1 -6.72 29.96 27.49
CA MET A 1 -6.27 30.09 26.10
C MET A 1 -6.21 28.70 25.47
N ALA A 2 -6.86 28.50 24.33
CA ALA A 2 -6.88 27.20 23.65
C ALA A 2 -5.48 26.86 23.12
N ARG A 3 -4.95 25.69 23.51
CA ARG A 3 -3.64 25.21 23.07
C ARG A 3 -3.70 25.00 21.56
N LYS A 4 -3.02 25.85 20.79
CA LYS A 4 -2.91 25.71 19.33
C LYS A 4 -2.21 24.37 19.07
N VAL A 5 -2.96 23.35 18.68
CA VAL A 5 -2.39 22.04 18.34
C VAL A 5 -1.57 22.27 17.08
N VAL A 6 -0.26 22.40 17.22
CA VAL A 6 0.66 22.32 16.11
C VAL A 6 0.61 20.87 15.67
N PHE A 7 -0.13 20.58 14.60
CA PHE A 7 -0.08 19.26 14.01
C PHE A 7 1.27 19.13 13.34
N ASP A 8 2.09 18.25 13.90
CA ASP A 8 3.35 17.87 13.29
C ASP A 8 3.09 17.22 11.93
N ARG A 9 3.96 17.50 10.96
CA ARG A 9 3.82 16.99 9.58
C ARG A 9 3.74 15.47 9.60
N GLU A 10 4.55 14.82 10.44
CA GLU A 10 4.51 13.36 10.61
C GLU A 10 3.16 12.86 11.13
N ARG A 11 2.53 13.57 12.08
CA ARG A 11 1.23 13.19 12.62
C ARG A 11 0.13 13.23 11.56
N ILE A 12 0.19 14.20 10.63
CA ILE A 12 -0.72 14.26 9.48
C ILE A 12 -0.50 13.03 8.58
N ILE A 13 0.77 12.70 8.27
CA ILE A 13 1.13 11.54 7.46
C ILE A 13 0.64 10.24 8.09
N GLU A 14 0.84 10.04 9.39
CA GLU A 14 0.37 8.84 10.09
C GLU A 14 -1.15 8.68 10.04
N LYS A 15 -1.89 9.78 10.25
CA LYS A 15 -3.35 9.76 10.21
C LYS A 15 -3.87 9.53 8.80
N ALA A 16 -3.27 10.20 7.82
CA ALA A 16 -3.59 10.01 6.42
C ALA A 16 -3.26 8.58 5.94
N PHE A 17 -2.16 7.99 6.41
CA PHE A 17 -1.80 6.61 6.10
C PHE A 17 -2.79 5.60 6.70
N LYS A 18 -3.25 5.81 7.95
CA LYS A 18 -4.32 5.01 8.54
C LYS A 18 -5.63 5.11 7.74
N MET A 19 -5.94 6.31 7.26
CA MET A 19 -7.10 6.55 6.42
C MET A 19 -6.96 5.87 5.05
N LEU A 20 -5.79 5.94 4.41
CA LEU A 20 -5.47 5.26 3.16
C LEU A 20 -5.69 3.74 3.29
N LYS A 21 -5.17 3.13 4.37
CA LYS A 21 -5.36 1.69 4.65
C LYS A 21 -6.82 1.31 4.84
N LYS A 22 -7.69 2.22 5.25
CA LYS A 22 -9.11 1.94 5.54
C LYS A 22 -10.02 2.24 4.36
N GLU A 23 -9.78 3.35 3.67
CA GLU A 23 -10.74 3.99 2.76
C GLU A 23 -10.18 4.25 1.36
N GLY A 24 -8.88 4.05 1.14
CA GLY A 24 -8.24 4.21 -0.16
C GLY A 24 -7.73 5.62 -0.46
N MET A 25 -7.01 5.74 -1.57
CA MET A 25 -6.30 6.98 -1.96
C MET A 25 -7.26 8.11 -2.33
N GLU A 26 -8.39 7.78 -2.96
CA GLU A 26 -9.42 8.75 -3.36
C GLU A 26 -10.09 9.44 -2.16
N ALA A 27 -10.12 8.78 -1.00
CA ALA A 27 -10.69 9.33 0.22
C ALA A 27 -9.81 10.43 0.85
N ILE A 28 -8.53 10.52 0.47
CA ILE A 28 -7.58 11.46 1.04
C ILE A 28 -7.82 12.86 0.47
N THR A 29 -8.68 13.62 1.16
CA THR A 29 -8.97 15.02 0.89
C THR A 29 -8.74 15.85 2.15
N ALA A 30 -8.40 17.14 2.01
CA ALA A 30 -8.11 18.00 3.16
C ALA A 30 -9.29 18.08 4.14
N ARG A 31 -10.53 18.12 3.63
CA ARG A 31 -11.75 18.14 4.45
C ARG A 31 -11.88 16.85 5.26
N LYS A 32 -11.89 15.70 4.58
CA LYS A 32 -12.13 14.41 5.22
C LYS A 32 -11.00 14.01 6.17
N LEU A 33 -9.75 14.38 5.84
CA LEU A 33 -8.60 14.18 6.72
C LEU A 33 -8.64 15.12 7.93
N GLY A 34 -9.06 16.38 7.76
CA GLY A 34 -9.30 17.30 8.87
C GLY A 34 -10.34 16.74 9.84
N ASP A 35 -11.48 16.30 9.31
CA ASP A 35 -12.55 15.66 10.09
C ASP A 35 -12.03 14.41 10.83
N TYR A 36 -11.25 13.56 10.14
CA TYR A 36 -10.62 12.37 10.73
C TYR A 36 -9.63 12.70 11.86
N MET A 37 -9.03 13.88 11.82
CA MET A 37 -8.09 14.40 12.83
C MET A 37 -8.78 15.23 13.92
N ASN A 38 -10.11 15.42 13.86
CA ASN A 38 -10.86 16.38 14.68
C ASN A 38 -10.27 17.80 14.61
N ALA A 39 -9.90 18.23 13.40
CA ALA A 39 -9.27 19.51 13.14
C ALA A 39 -9.84 20.17 11.89
N SER A 40 -9.65 21.49 11.76
CA SER A 40 -9.92 22.14 10.47
C SER A 40 -8.95 21.65 9.39
N PRO A 41 -9.23 21.85 8.10
CA PRO A 41 -8.29 21.50 7.02
C PRO A 41 -7.02 22.36 7.00
N ALA A 42 -7.01 23.50 7.70
CA ALA A 42 -5.92 24.48 7.66
C ALA A 42 -4.52 23.92 8.01
N PRO A 43 -4.34 23.05 9.01
CA PRO A 43 -3.04 22.46 9.32
C PRO A 43 -2.45 21.62 8.18
N ILE A 44 -3.31 21.04 7.32
CA ILE A 44 -2.87 20.24 6.17
C ILE A 44 -2.25 21.16 5.11
N TYR A 45 -2.95 22.24 4.74
CA TYR A 45 -2.44 23.24 3.79
C TYR A 45 -1.21 24.00 4.30
N ASN A 46 -1.06 24.12 5.62
CA ASN A 46 0.15 24.70 6.20
C ASN A 46 1.34 23.73 6.17
N SER A 47 1.09 22.42 6.09
CA SER A 47 2.13 21.39 6.17
C SER A 47 2.54 20.85 4.80
N PHE A 48 1.67 20.92 3.79
CA PHE A 48 1.88 20.42 2.43
C PHE A 48 1.48 21.47 1.40
N ARG A 49 2.24 21.58 0.31
CA ARG A 49 1.97 22.49 -0.80
C ARG A 49 0.69 22.15 -1.54
N SER A 50 0.38 20.85 -1.63
CA SER A 50 -0.83 20.36 -2.28
C SER A 50 -1.28 19.01 -1.71
N MET A 51 -2.48 18.56 -2.09
CA MET A 51 -2.96 17.22 -1.73
C MET A 51 -2.20 16.14 -2.50
N GLU A 52 -1.72 16.47 -3.69
CA GLU A 52 -0.87 15.62 -4.52
C GLU A 52 0.45 15.34 -3.82
N GLU A 53 1.12 16.36 -3.25
CA GLU A 53 2.34 16.16 -2.43
C GLU A 53 2.08 15.20 -1.27
N LEU A 54 0.94 15.34 -0.57
CA LEU A 54 0.59 14.42 0.50
C LEU A 54 0.38 12.99 -0.02
N LYS A 55 -0.31 12.82 -1.16
CA LYS A 55 -0.52 11.51 -1.78
C LYS A 55 0.80 10.86 -2.20
N GLU A 56 1.73 11.61 -2.78
CA GLU A 56 3.08 11.12 -3.12
C GLU A 56 3.83 10.62 -1.87
N VAL A 57 3.82 11.40 -0.79
CA VAL A 57 4.41 10.98 0.49
C VAL A 57 3.77 9.70 1.03
N LEU A 58 2.46 9.53 0.85
CA LEU A 58 1.76 8.30 1.25
C LEU A 58 2.11 7.11 0.37
N VAL A 59 2.30 7.31 -0.94
CA VAL A 59 2.77 6.28 -1.87
C VAL A 59 4.17 5.83 -1.48
N GLU A 60 5.10 6.75 -1.21
CA GLU A 60 6.44 6.42 -0.74
C GLU A 60 6.40 5.63 0.59
N LYS A 61 5.53 6.02 1.52
CA LYS A 61 5.34 5.28 2.77
C LYS A 61 4.78 3.87 2.52
N ALA A 62 3.88 3.70 1.56
CA ALA A 62 3.34 2.39 1.18
C ALA A 62 4.39 1.52 0.48
N LYS A 63 5.23 2.11 -0.37
CA LYS A 63 6.36 1.43 -1.02
C LYS A 63 7.38 0.95 -0.01
N ALA A 64 7.77 1.80 0.95
CA ALA A 64 8.67 1.41 2.04
C ALA A 64 8.11 0.23 2.83
N LEU A 65 6.83 0.30 3.22
CA LEU A 65 6.16 -0.81 3.91
C LEU A 65 6.19 -2.09 3.06
N PHE A 66 5.82 -2.01 1.79
CA PHE A 66 5.82 -3.17 0.88
C PHE A 66 7.23 -3.75 0.69
N LEU A 67 8.24 -2.88 0.56
CA LEU A 67 9.63 -3.26 0.44
C LEU A 67 10.09 -4.08 1.66
N ASP A 68 9.71 -3.66 2.87
CA ASP A 68 9.99 -4.41 4.10
C ASP A 68 9.42 -5.85 4.06
N TYR A 69 8.25 -6.05 3.43
CA TYR A 69 7.69 -7.39 3.29
C TYR A 69 8.48 -8.26 2.33
N ILE A 70 8.87 -7.73 1.16
CA ILE A 70 9.53 -8.49 0.09
C ILE A 70 11.03 -8.68 0.33
N GLN A 71 11.67 -7.78 1.08
CA GLN A 71 13.09 -7.90 1.48
C GLN A 71 13.31 -8.77 2.72
N ASN A 72 12.24 -9.15 3.42
CA ASN A 72 12.37 -9.93 4.64
C ASN A 72 12.88 -11.35 4.32
N ASN A 73 14.12 -11.61 4.77
CA ASN A 73 14.86 -12.85 4.56
C ASN A 73 14.31 -13.99 5.39
N ARG A 74 13.31 -14.69 4.85
CA ARG A 74 12.67 -15.86 5.47
C ARG A 74 13.36 -17.18 5.09
N THR A 75 14.02 -17.20 3.95
CA THR A 75 14.71 -18.34 3.35
C THR A 75 16.03 -17.88 2.72
N GLU A 76 16.87 -18.82 2.27
CA GLU A 76 18.10 -18.53 1.53
C GLU A 76 17.84 -18.13 0.06
N LEU A 77 16.58 -18.13 -0.38
CA LEU A 77 16.18 -17.90 -1.76
C LEU A 77 15.54 -16.50 -1.89
N PRO A 78 16.26 -15.47 -2.39
CA PRO A 78 15.74 -14.10 -2.44
C PRO A 78 14.43 -13.99 -3.23
N PHE A 79 14.33 -14.68 -4.37
CA PHE A 79 13.10 -14.69 -5.17
C PHE A 79 11.90 -15.26 -4.41
N LEU A 80 12.12 -16.32 -3.62
CA LEU A 80 11.07 -16.93 -2.81
C LEU A 80 10.65 -15.99 -1.67
N ASN A 81 11.62 -15.31 -1.05
CA ASN A 81 11.35 -14.31 -0.01
C ASN A 81 10.49 -13.16 -0.54
N MET A 82 10.79 -12.68 -1.75
CA MET A 82 10.00 -11.66 -2.42
C MET A 82 8.56 -12.14 -2.67
N GLY A 83 8.38 -13.31 -3.28
CA GLY A 83 7.06 -13.88 -3.54
C GLY A 83 6.24 -14.13 -2.27
N LEU A 84 6.88 -14.66 -1.21
CA LEU A 84 6.26 -14.82 0.11
C LEU A 84 5.88 -13.48 0.73
N GLY A 85 6.77 -12.49 0.65
CA GLY A 85 6.51 -11.13 1.12
C GLY A 85 5.28 -10.52 0.45
N PHE A 86 5.16 -10.70 -0.87
CA PHE A 86 4.00 -10.25 -1.65
C PHE A 86 2.70 -10.89 -1.15
N CYS A 87 2.69 -12.21 -0.96
CA CYS A 87 1.54 -12.96 -0.42
C CYS A 87 1.16 -12.51 1.00
N ILE A 88 2.16 -12.31 1.86
CA ILE A 88 1.95 -11.86 3.25
C ILE A 88 1.40 -10.43 3.25
N PHE A 89 1.95 -9.53 2.45
CA PHE A 89 1.43 -8.16 2.30
C PHE A 89 -0.02 -8.16 1.81
N ALA A 90 -0.36 -8.98 0.80
CA ALA A 90 -1.74 -9.11 0.33
C ALA A 90 -2.71 -9.62 1.43
N LYS A 91 -2.20 -10.42 2.37
CA LYS A 91 -2.98 -10.97 3.49
C LYS A 91 -3.11 -9.98 4.65
N GLU A 92 -2.00 -9.44 5.15
CA GLU A 92 -1.95 -8.59 6.35
C GLU A 92 -2.39 -7.16 6.05
N GLU A 93 -2.02 -6.66 4.86
CA GLU A 93 -2.33 -5.32 4.37
C GLU A 93 -3.41 -5.35 3.29
N SER A 94 -4.41 -6.24 3.44
CA SER A 94 -5.38 -6.57 2.37
C SER A 94 -6.13 -5.38 1.79
N ASN A 95 -6.43 -4.37 2.61
CA ASN A 95 -7.11 -3.17 2.12
C ASN A 95 -6.15 -2.26 1.36
N LEU A 96 -4.92 -2.09 1.84
CA LEU A 96 -3.90 -1.31 1.14
C LEU A 96 -3.57 -1.98 -0.20
N PHE A 97 -3.39 -3.30 -0.20
CA PHE A 97 -3.19 -4.11 -1.40
C PHE A 97 -4.31 -3.89 -2.43
N ARG A 98 -5.58 -4.00 -2.02
CA ARG A 98 -6.72 -3.75 -2.92
C ARG A 98 -6.71 -2.33 -3.48
N ASN A 99 -6.45 -1.34 -2.64
CA ASN A 99 -6.46 0.06 -3.04
C ASN A 99 -5.33 0.42 -4.01
N ILE A 100 -4.18 -0.24 -3.91
CA ILE A 100 -3.02 0.03 -4.77
C ILE A 100 -3.11 -0.79 -6.06
N PHE A 101 -3.43 -2.08 -5.98
CA PHE A 101 -3.25 -2.98 -7.13
C PHE A 101 -4.56 -3.41 -7.82
N LEU A 102 -5.70 -3.30 -7.15
CA LEU A 102 -6.99 -3.78 -7.68
C LEU A 102 -8.00 -2.66 -7.91
N ASN A 103 -7.67 -1.42 -7.55
CA ASN A 103 -8.53 -0.28 -7.77
C ASN A 103 -8.35 0.21 -9.22
N PRO A 104 -9.40 0.19 -10.07
CA PRO A 104 -9.30 0.64 -11.46
C PRO A 104 -9.03 2.14 -11.60
N ASN A 105 -9.28 2.92 -10.54
CA ASN A 105 -9.05 4.36 -10.52
C ASN A 105 -7.64 4.75 -10.06
N ILE A 106 -6.80 3.77 -9.71
CA ILE A 106 -5.42 4.05 -9.33
C ILE A 106 -4.63 4.50 -10.57
N GLU A 107 -3.77 5.50 -10.38
CA GLU A 107 -2.90 5.96 -11.45
C GLU A 107 -1.89 4.88 -11.82
N GLY A 108 -1.69 4.65 -13.12
CA GLY A 108 -0.80 3.60 -13.62
C GLY A 108 0.63 3.75 -13.09
N ASN A 109 1.14 4.99 -13.00
CA ASN A 109 2.46 5.32 -12.45
C ASN A 109 2.69 4.76 -11.02
N ILE A 110 1.65 4.57 -10.21
CA ILE A 110 1.78 4.00 -8.87
C ILE A 110 2.12 2.52 -9.02
N ILE A 111 1.37 1.77 -9.82
CA ILE A 111 1.63 0.33 -10.05
C ILE A 111 3.03 0.13 -10.62
N GLU A 112 3.45 0.99 -11.58
CA GLU A 112 4.79 0.96 -12.15
C GLU A 112 5.89 1.08 -11.08
N GLN A 113 5.73 1.99 -10.11
CA GLN A 113 6.69 2.15 -9.02
C GLN A 113 6.80 0.92 -8.12
N PHE A 114 5.68 0.21 -7.85
CA PHE A 114 5.70 -1.05 -7.09
C PHE A 114 6.34 -2.19 -7.90
N ARG A 115 6.14 -2.19 -9.22
CA ARG A 115 6.80 -3.14 -10.11
C ARG A 115 8.30 -2.91 -10.08
N GLU A 116 8.77 -1.69 -10.28
CA GLU A 116 10.20 -1.34 -10.31
C GLU A 116 10.93 -1.82 -9.06
N ILE A 117 10.42 -1.53 -7.86
CA ILE A 117 11.04 -2.01 -6.62
C ILE A 117 11.03 -3.54 -6.51
N SER A 118 9.99 -4.20 -7.02
CA SER A 118 9.94 -5.68 -7.04
C SER A 118 10.99 -6.25 -7.98
N GLN A 119 11.21 -5.62 -9.14
CA GLN A 119 12.23 -6.06 -10.10
C GLN A 119 13.64 -5.96 -9.52
N GLN A 120 13.92 -4.93 -8.72
CA GLN A 120 15.19 -4.79 -8.00
C GLN A 120 15.41 -5.92 -6.98
N GLU A 121 14.35 -6.53 -6.45
CA GLU A 121 14.46 -7.70 -5.59
C GLU A 121 14.66 -9.00 -6.37
N ILE A 122 14.05 -9.14 -7.55
CA ILE A 122 14.22 -10.32 -8.41
C ILE A 122 15.69 -10.49 -8.83
N ILE A 123 16.35 -9.41 -9.24
CA ILE A 123 17.74 -9.45 -9.74
C ILE A 123 18.78 -9.71 -8.65
N LYS A 124 18.40 -9.72 -7.36
CA LYS A 124 19.30 -10.13 -6.27
C LYS A 124 19.50 -11.64 -6.23
N ASP A 125 18.64 -12.39 -6.91
CA ASP A 125 18.72 -13.84 -7.00
C ASP A 125 19.46 -14.24 -8.28
N SER A 126 20.65 -14.84 -8.13
CA SER A 126 21.54 -15.17 -9.25
C SER A 126 20.93 -16.11 -10.29
N ARG A 127 19.85 -16.83 -9.93
CA ARG A 127 19.10 -17.68 -10.87
C ARG A 127 18.35 -16.86 -11.92
N PHE A 128 18.21 -15.56 -11.70
CA PHE A 128 17.47 -14.63 -12.54
C PHE A 128 18.36 -13.57 -13.21
N ASP A 129 19.70 -13.70 -13.18
CA ASP A 129 20.64 -12.72 -13.74
C ASP A 129 20.41 -12.42 -15.22
N ASN A 130 19.93 -13.41 -15.99
CA ASN A 130 19.79 -13.33 -17.45
C ASN A 130 18.32 -13.22 -17.93
N ILE A 131 17.36 -12.96 -17.04
CA ILE A 131 15.97 -12.81 -17.48
C ILE A 131 15.72 -11.41 -18.05
N SER A 132 14.94 -11.33 -19.12
CA SER A 132 14.55 -10.06 -19.73
C SER A 132 13.65 -9.24 -18.80
N GLU A 133 13.59 -7.93 -19.04
CA GLU A 133 12.69 -7.02 -18.32
C GLU A 133 11.22 -7.42 -18.50
N ASP A 134 10.85 -7.87 -19.70
CA ASP A 134 9.51 -8.35 -20.01
C ASP A 134 9.13 -9.54 -19.11
N ARG A 135 10.05 -10.50 -18.95
CA ARG A 135 9.82 -11.65 -18.05
C ARG A 135 9.74 -11.25 -16.58
N ARG A 136 10.54 -10.27 -16.14
CA ARG A 136 10.40 -9.71 -14.78
C ARG A 136 9.03 -9.05 -14.57
N THR A 137 8.54 -8.37 -15.60
CA THR A 137 7.24 -7.72 -15.60
C THR A 137 6.10 -8.73 -15.54
N GLU A 138 6.17 -9.79 -16.34
CA GLU A 138 5.24 -10.92 -16.28
C GLU A 138 5.20 -11.55 -14.88
N ILE A 139 6.36 -11.82 -14.28
CA ILE A 139 6.45 -12.39 -12.92
C ILE A 139 5.74 -11.51 -11.88
N PHE A 140 5.90 -10.19 -11.96
CA PHE A 140 5.21 -9.26 -11.07
C PHE A 140 3.68 -9.39 -11.22
N PHE A 141 3.18 -9.42 -12.45
CA PHE A 141 1.74 -9.57 -12.71
C PHE A 141 1.22 -10.96 -12.33
N ASP A 142 2.01 -12.02 -12.49
CA ASP A 142 1.68 -13.36 -12.02
C ASP A 142 1.55 -13.42 -10.49
N CYS A 143 2.49 -12.80 -9.76
CA CYS A 143 2.41 -12.65 -8.31
C CYS A 143 1.15 -11.89 -7.91
N LEU A 144 0.84 -10.81 -8.64
CA LEU A 144 -0.34 -10.01 -8.39
C LEU A 144 -1.64 -10.82 -8.61
N ASP A 145 -1.75 -11.53 -9.73
CA ASP A 145 -2.92 -12.35 -10.05
C ASP A 145 -3.12 -13.47 -9.01
N LEU A 146 -2.03 -14.19 -8.66
CA LEU A 146 -2.04 -15.22 -7.62
C LEU A 146 -2.56 -14.68 -6.27
N CYS A 147 -2.06 -13.51 -5.87
CA CYS A 147 -2.46 -12.85 -4.62
C CYS A 147 -3.87 -12.28 -4.70
N SER A 148 -4.32 -11.80 -5.85
CA SER A 148 -5.67 -11.26 -6.03
C SER A 148 -6.74 -12.35 -5.92
N ARG A 149 -6.46 -13.56 -6.43
CA ARG A 149 -7.37 -14.71 -6.38
C ARG A 149 -7.51 -15.24 -4.96
N THR A 150 -6.41 -15.34 -4.22
CA THR A 150 -6.43 -15.71 -2.80
C THR A 150 -7.12 -14.64 -1.95
N SER A 151 -6.90 -13.36 -2.23
CA SER A 151 -7.59 -12.24 -1.56
C SER A 151 -9.11 -12.24 -1.73
N LYS A 152 -9.62 -12.62 -2.92
CA LYS A 152 -11.07 -12.81 -3.17
C LYS A 152 -11.61 -13.98 -2.36
N PHE A 153 -10.85 -15.07 -2.25
CA PHE A 153 -11.21 -16.23 -1.42
C PHE A 153 -11.27 -15.88 0.07
N TYR A 154 -10.30 -15.09 0.57
CA TYR A 154 -10.32 -14.60 1.95
C TYR A 154 -11.48 -13.64 2.22
N CYS A 155 -11.85 -12.78 1.26
CA CYS A 155 -12.99 -11.87 1.39
C CYS A 155 -14.34 -12.62 1.51
N LEU A 156 -14.55 -13.68 0.73
CA LEU A 156 -15.73 -14.53 0.86
C LEU A 156 -15.82 -15.18 2.25
N ARG A 157 -14.68 -15.52 2.84
CA ARG A 157 -14.61 -16.15 4.17
C ARG A 157 -14.80 -15.16 5.31
N THR A 158 -14.26 -13.93 5.21
CA THR A 158 -14.40 -12.90 6.26
C THR A 158 -15.75 -12.17 6.21
N ASN A 159 -16.33 -11.95 5.03
CA ASN A 159 -17.68 -11.40 4.91
C ASN A 159 -18.79 -12.40 5.31
N CYS A 160 -18.52 -13.71 5.30
CA CYS A 160 -19.43 -14.69 5.94
C CYS A 160 -19.37 -14.63 7.47
N CYS A 161 -18.23 -14.24 8.06
CA CYS A 161 -18.06 -14.21 9.51
C CYS A 161 -18.64 -12.95 10.16
N ASN A 162 -18.72 -11.82 9.43
CA ASN A 162 -19.34 -10.58 9.93
C ASN A 162 -20.86 -10.48 9.71
N ARG A 163 -21.51 -11.48 9.09
CA ARG A 163 -22.97 -11.48 8.87
C ARG A 163 -23.77 -12.34 9.85
N SER A 164 -23.12 -12.91 10.87
CA SER A 164 -23.76 -13.79 11.87
C SER A 164 -23.78 -13.21 13.30
N ARG A 165 -23.54 -11.90 13.47
CA ARG A 165 -23.78 -11.19 14.74
C ARG A 165 -24.53 -9.88 14.53
N VAL A 166 -25.78 -9.98 14.09
CA VAL A 166 -26.83 -9.00 14.43
C VAL A 166 -28.08 -9.83 14.69
N ASN A 167 -28.26 -10.20 15.97
CA ASN A 167 -29.58 -10.40 16.56
C ASN A 167 -29.91 -9.11 17.30
#